data_AF-A0A1D2W5N2-F1
#
_entry.id   AF-A0A1D2W5N2-F1
#
_cell.length_a   1.000
_cell.length_b   1.000
_cell.length_c   1.000
_cell.angle_alpha   90.00
_cell.angle_beta   90.00
_cell.angle_gamma   90.00
#
_symmetry.space_group_name_H-M   'P 1'
#
loop_
_entity.id
_entity.type
_entity.pdbx_description
1 polymer ?
#
loop_
_entity_poly.entity_id
_entity_poly.type
_entity_poly.pdbx_seq_one_letter_code
_entity_poly.pdbx_strand_id
1 'polypeptide(L)'
;MDILTISEYILMGALAFYALASIRISTRKTISMGIVGLLGLSIAVATLLVLIGQVYGILYCETIALALIILGPIGTIAFSKVIRGW
;
A
#
# COMPACT_ATOMS: atom_id res chain seq x y z
N MET A 1 -5.34 -8.54 26.53
CA MET A 1 -5.19 -8.29 25.08
C MET A 1 -6.06 -9.30 24.38
N ASP A 2 -7.09 -8.84 23.68
CA ASP A 2 -7.97 -9.73 22.92
C ASP A 2 -7.22 -10.35 21.74
N ILE A 3 -7.70 -11.53 21.30
CA ILE A 3 -7.17 -12.23 20.13
C ILE A 3 -7.10 -11.32 18.88
N LEU A 4 -8.03 -10.37 18.79
CA LEU A 4 -8.09 -9.36 17.73
C LEU A 4 -6.86 -8.46 17.74
N THR A 5 -6.54 -7.85 18.89
CA THR A 5 -5.37 -6.96 19.02
C THR A 5 -4.05 -7.67 18.70
N ILE A 6 -3.90 -8.94 19.11
CA ILE A 6 -2.72 -9.76 18.80
C ILE A 6 -2.61 -9.99 17.28
N SER A 7 -3.73 -10.29 16.62
CA SER A 7 -3.78 -10.48 15.17
C SER A 7 -3.41 -9.21 14.40
N GLU A 8 -3.84 -8.04 14.85
CA GLU A 8 -3.51 -6.74 14.23
C GLU A 8 -2.01 -6.44 14.31
N TYR A 9 -1.35 -6.73 15.44
CA TYR A 9 0.11 -6.58 15.55
C TYR A 9 0.89 -7.51 14.62
N ILE A 10 0.47 -8.77 14.50
CA ILE A 10 1.09 -9.72 13.56
C ILE A 10 0.89 -9.24 12.11
N LEU A 11 -0.31 -8.77 11.79
CA LEU A 11 -0.63 -8.23 10.46
C LEU A 11 0.20 -7.00 10.11
N MET A 12 0.40 -6.06 11.06
CA MET A 12 1.30 -4.93 10.87
C MET A 12 2.74 -5.37 10.58
N GLY A 13 3.23 -6.40 11.29
CA GLY A 13 4.54 -7.00 11.02
C GLY A 13 4.63 -7.58 9.61
N ALA A 14 3.64 -8.37 9.19
CA ALA A 14 3.58 -8.94 7.84
C ALA A 14 3.53 -7.85 6.75
N LEU A 15 2.78 -6.77 6.99
CA LEU A 15 2.69 -5.62 6.09
C LEU A 15 4.03 -4.88 5.95
N ALA A 16 4.82 -4.79 7.01
CA ALA A 16 6.16 -4.22 6.93
C ALA A 16 7.09 -5.04 6.01
N PHE A 17 7.04 -6.37 6.10
CA PHE A 17 7.78 -7.25 5.18
C PHE A 17 7.26 -7.15 3.74
N TYR A 18 5.95 -7.05 3.56
CA TYR A 18 5.33 -6.84 2.25
C TYR A 18 5.77 -5.50 1.62
N ALA A 19 5.84 -4.43 2.40
CA ALA A 19 6.33 -3.13 1.95
C ALA A 19 7.80 -3.18 1.49
N LEU A 20 8.66 -3.90 2.22
CA LEU A 20 10.05 -4.12 1.80
C LEU A 20 10.14 -4.94 0.51
N ALA A 21 9.31 -5.98 0.37
CA ALA A 21 9.23 -6.77 -0.85
C ALA A 21 8.76 -5.93 -2.04
N SER A 22 7.78 -5.05 -1.85
CA SER A 22 7.27 -4.17 -2.90
C SER A 22 8.30 -3.13 -3.35
N ILE A 23 9.10 -2.59 -2.43
CA ILE A 23 10.23 -1.70 -2.76
C ILE A 23 11.24 -2.45 -3.65
N ARG A 24 11.58 -3.69 -3.30
CA ARG A 24 12.50 -4.52 -4.10
C ARG A 24 11.96 -4.80 -5.51
N ILE A 25 10.65 -4.99 -5.65
CA ILE A 25 10.01 -5.16 -6.96
C ILE A 25 10.11 -3.85 -7.76
N SER A 26 9.92 -2.71 -7.10
CA SER A 26 9.99 -1.40 -7.73
C SER A 26 11.37 -1.06 -8.30
N THR A 27 12.45 -1.61 -7.74
CA THR A 27 13.84 -1.33 -8.20
C THR A 27 14.26 -2.21 -9.39
N ARG A 28 13.37 -3.05 -9.94
CA ARG A 28 13.70 -3.89 -11.09
C ARG A 28 13.77 -3.08 -12.39
N LYS A 29 14.49 -3.61 -13.38
CA LYS A 29 14.91 -2.92 -14.62
C LYS A 29 13.77 -2.45 -15.54
N THR A 30 12.54 -2.96 -15.39
CA THR A 30 11.42 -2.63 -16.26
C THR A 30 10.46 -1.64 -15.59
N ILE A 31 10.04 -0.62 -16.33
CA ILE A 31 9.12 0.42 -15.86
C ILE A 31 7.81 -0.20 -15.34
N SER A 32 7.32 -1.25 -16.00
CA SER A 32 6.14 -2.01 -15.58
C SER A 32 6.29 -2.64 -14.19
N MET A 33 7.47 -3.17 -13.85
CA MET A 33 7.72 -3.73 -12.52
C MET A 33 7.86 -2.63 -11.46
N GLY A 34 8.38 -1.46 -11.85
CA GLY A 34 8.34 -0.23 -11.06
C GLY A 34 6.93 0.12 -10.60
N ILE A 35 5.99 0.18 -11.54
CA ILE A 35 4.59 0.53 -11.28
C ILE A 35 3.91 -0.50 -10.37
N VAL A 36 4.12 -1.80 -10.63
CA VAL A 36 3.57 -2.86 -9.77
C VAL A 36 4.10 -2.77 -8.35
N GLY A 37 5.40 -2.49 -8.19
CA GLY A 37 6.03 -2.30 -6.88
C GLY A 37 5.46 -1.09 -6.13
N LEU A 38 5.28 0.04 -6.81
CA LEU A 38 4.68 1.25 -6.24
C LEU A 38 3.22 1.06 -5.84
N LEU A 39 2.42 0.37 -6.66
CA LEU A 39 1.02 0.05 -6.34
C LEU A 39 0.95 -0.85 -5.10
N GLY A 40 1.78 -1.90 -5.04
CA GLY A 40 1.88 -2.78 -3.88
C GLY A 40 2.26 -2.04 -2.60
N LEU A 41 3.22 -1.10 -2.70
CA LEU A 41 3.62 -0.26 -1.58
C LEU A 41 2.48 0.64 -1.11
N SER A 42 1.74 1.25 -2.04
CA SER A 42 0.59 2.11 -1.72
C SER A 42 -0.50 1.34 -0.96
N ILE A 43 -0.78 0.10 -1.37
CA ILE A 43 -1.75 -0.76 -0.68
C ILE A 43 -1.26 -1.10 0.73
N ALA A 44 0.03 -1.49 0.86
CA ALA A 44 0.64 -1.81 2.14
C ALA A 44 0.50 -0.65 3.15
N VAL A 45 0.84 0.56 2.70
CA VAL A 45 0.78 1.79 3.51
C VAL A 45 -0.68 2.15 3.85
N ALA A 46 -1.60 2.04 2.89
CA ALA A 46 -3.02 2.29 3.16
C ALA A 46 -3.59 1.33 4.22
N THR A 47 -3.29 0.04 4.11
CA THR A 47 -3.74 -0.95 5.10
C THR A 47 -3.10 -0.75 6.48
N LEU A 48 -1.82 -0.33 6.55
CA LEU A 48 -1.17 0.04 7.80
C LEU A 48 -1.84 1.26 8.46
N LEU A 49 -2.18 2.28 7.66
CA LEU A 49 -2.90 3.46 8.15
C LEU A 49 -4.25 3.09 8.76
N VAL A 50 -5.03 2.22 8.11
CA VAL A 50 -6.33 1.76 8.65
C VAL A 50 -6.13 1.03 9.99
N LEU A 51 -5.17 0.10 10.08
CA LEU A 51 -4.90 -0.62 11.32
C LEU A 51 -4.45 0.31 12.45
N ILE A 52 -3.55 1.26 12.16
CA ILE A 52 -3.12 2.26 13.15
C ILE A 52 -4.29 3.14 13.57
N GLY A 53 -5.17 3.52 12.64
CA GLY A 53 -6.39 4.26 12.92
C GLY A 53 -7.32 3.53 13.88
N GLN A 54 -7.50 2.21 13.70
CA GLN A 54 -8.33 1.38 14.57
C GLN A 54 -7.72 1.15 15.96
N VAL A 55 -6.40 0.90 16.03
CA VAL A 55 -5.71 0.64 17.31
C VAL A 55 -5.55 1.91 18.16
N TYR A 56 -5.26 3.06 17.53
CA TYR A 56 -4.98 4.32 18.24
C TYR A 56 -6.12 5.34 18.20
N GLY A 57 -7.24 5.05 17.51
CA GLY A 57 -8.41 5.93 17.45
C GLY A 57 -8.24 7.19 16.58
N ILE A 58 -7.37 7.16 15.57
CA ILE A 58 -7.07 8.31 14.72
C ILE A 58 -8.04 8.36 13.53
N LEU A 59 -9.04 9.26 13.60
CA LEU A 59 -10.11 9.42 12.59
C LEU A 59 -9.62 9.75 11.16
N TYR A 60 -8.46 10.41 11.01
CA TYR A 60 -7.98 10.84 9.69
C TYR A 60 -7.30 9.73 8.89
N CYS A 61 -6.87 8.65 9.53
CA CYS A 61 -6.11 7.59 8.88
C CYS A 61 -6.93 6.86 7.80
N GLU A 62 -8.24 6.65 8.03
CA GLU A 62 -9.13 6.00 7.06
C GLU A 62 -9.32 6.85 5.81
N THR A 63 -9.46 8.17 5.95
CA THR A 63 -9.66 9.08 4.80
C THR A 63 -8.40 9.11 3.92
N ILE A 64 -7.22 9.14 4.55
CA ILE A 64 -5.93 9.09 3.84
C ILE A 64 -5.75 7.74 3.15
N ALA A 65 -6.09 6.63 3.82
CA ALA A 65 -6.03 5.30 3.24
C ALA A 65 -6.96 5.17 2.02
N LEU A 66 -8.17 5.73 2.10
CA LEU A 66 -9.13 5.77 0.99
C LEU A 66 -8.56 6.54 -0.20
N ALA A 67 -7.97 7.71 0.05
CA ALA A 67 -7.32 8.50 -1.00
C ALA A 67 -6.16 7.74 -1.67
N LEU A 68 -5.32 7.05 -0.89
CA LEU A 68 -4.22 6.23 -1.41
C LEU A 68 -4.72 5.05 -2.26
N ILE A 69 -5.78 4.38 -1.84
CA ILE A 69 -6.38 3.25 -2.56
C ILE A 69 -7.02 3.71 -3.88
N ILE A 70 -7.59 4.91 -3.94
CA ILE A 70 -8.18 5.45 -5.17
C ILE A 70 -7.09 5.97 -6.11
N LEU A 71 -6.14 6.74 -5.60
CA LEU A 71 -5.10 7.38 -6.42
C LEU A 71 -4.08 6.37 -6.99
N GLY A 72 -3.78 5.29 -6.27
CA GLY A 72 -2.82 4.26 -6.73
C GLY A 72 -3.19 3.63 -8.08
N PRO A 73 -4.39 3.04 -8.23
CA PRO A 73 -4.88 2.48 -9.49
C PRO A 73 -5.00 3.54 -10.59
N ILE A 74 -5.48 4.74 -10.27
CA ILE A 74 -5.61 5.83 -11.25
C ILE A 74 -4.23 6.20 -11.82
N GLY A 75 -3.23 6.38 -10.97
CA GLY A 75 -1.85 6.64 -11.39
C GLY A 75 -1.29 5.50 -12.24
N THR A 76 -1.54 4.25 -11.83
CA THR A 76 -1.10 3.06 -12.57
C THR A 76 -1.74 2.97 -13.96
N ILE A 77 -3.03 3.26 -14.08
CA ILE A 77 -3.74 3.31 -15.37
C ILE A 77 -3.17 4.43 -16.24
N ALA A 78 -2.96 5.62 -15.69
CA ALA A 78 -2.38 6.74 -16.43
C ALA A 78 -0.98 6.41 -16.98
N PHE A 79 -0.10 5.85 -16.14
CA PHE A 79 1.23 5.41 -16.56
C PHE A 79 1.18 4.27 -17.59
N SER A 80 0.23 3.34 -17.46
CA SER A 80 0.07 2.25 -18.43
C SER A 80 -0.29 2.77 -19.84
N LYS A 81 -1.05 3.86 -19.92
CA LYS A 81 -1.37 4.52 -21.20
C LYS A 81 -0.13 5.17 -21.83
N VAL A 82 0.68 5.86 -21.03
CA VAL A 82 1.92 6.51 -21.49
C VAL A 82 2.93 5.48 -22.00
N ILE A 83 3.13 4.37 -21.29
CA ILE A 83 4.03 3.29 -21.74
C ILE A 83 3.55 2.65 -23.04
N ARG A 84 2.24 2.57 -23.24
CA ARG A 84 1.63 2.01 -24.46
C ARG A 84 1.75 2.94 -25.68
N GLY A 85 2.25 4.17 -25.50
CA GLY A 85 2.54 5.11 -26.60
C GLY A 85 1.31 5.80 -27.19
N TRP A 86 0.25 5.99 -26.39
CA TRP A 86 -0.92 6.80 -26.75
C TRP A 86 -0.82 8.21 -26.15
#